data_AF-A0A2N6T4N3-F1
#
_entry.id   AF-A0A2N6T4N3-F1
#
_cell.length_a   1.000
_cell.length_b   1.000
_cell.length_c   1.000
_cell.angle_alpha   90.00
_cell.angle_beta   90.00
_cell.angle_gamma   90.00
#
_symmetry.space_group_name_H-M   'P 1'
#
loop_
_entity.id
_entity.type
_entity.pdbx_description
1 polymer ?
#
loop_
_entity_poly.entity_id
_entity_poly.type
_entity_poly.pdbx_seq_one_letter_code
_entity_poly.pdbx_strand_id
1 'polypeptide(L)'
;MDTSFSDLFFDTTTAADHIARLRSDAAATHPINLPPLPGAGPVAALCAAVHKAVTSVNEQAALLSREAHRTATNMEVFTAGAVRMDSSTARVFEGVQP
;
A
#
# COMPACT_ATOMS: atom_id res chain seq x y z
N MET A 1 -0.07 -37.54 2.41
CA MET A 1 -0.21 -36.07 2.56
C MET A 1 1.17 -35.51 2.35
N ASP A 2 1.49 -35.16 1.10
CA ASP A 2 2.74 -34.48 0.77
C ASP A 2 2.55 -33.00 1.10
N THR A 3 2.96 -32.59 2.30
CA THR A 3 3.34 -31.19 2.52
C THR A 3 4.59 -30.96 1.68
N SER A 4 4.39 -30.49 0.45
CA SER A 4 5.48 -30.11 -0.44
C SER A 4 6.39 -29.14 0.31
N PHE A 5 7.70 -29.36 0.26
CA PHE A 5 8.72 -28.46 0.83
C PHE A 5 8.53 -26.99 0.41
N SER A 6 7.77 -26.75 -0.66
CA SER A 6 7.32 -25.44 -1.15
C SER A 6 6.56 -24.60 -0.12
N ASP A 7 5.82 -25.20 0.84
CA ASP A 7 5.08 -24.45 1.86
C ASP A 7 5.97 -23.89 2.99
N LEU A 8 7.24 -24.30 3.06
CA LEU A 8 8.23 -23.78 4.00
C LEU A 8 8.95 -22.53 3.49
N PHE A 9 8.90 -22.28 2.18
CA PHE A 9 9.57 -21.14 1.56
C PHE A 9 8.69 -19.90 1.58
N PHE A 10 9.31 -18.75 1.85
CA PHE A 10 8.58 -17.49 1.85
C PHE A 10 8.08 -17.15 0.43
N ASP A 11 6.77 -16.95 0.27
CA ASP A 11 6.17 -16.55 -1.01
C ASP A 11 6.48 -15.09 -1.36
N THR A 12 7.60 -14.91 -2.04
CA THR A 12 8.08 -13.62 -2.52
C THR A 12 7.23 -13.06 -3.68
N THR A 13 6.52 -13.92 -4.41
CA THR A 13 5.75 -13.52 -5.60
C THR A 13 4.49 -12.79 -5.18
N THR A 14 3.72 -13.39 -4.27
CA THR A 14 2.52 -12.74 -3.71
C THR A 14 2.89 -11.46 -2.95
N ALA A 15 4.01 -11.44 -2.24
CA ALA A 15 4.49 -10.24 -1.57
C ALA A 15 4.78 -9.11 -2.58
N ALA A 16 5.50 -9.41 -3.67
CA ALA A 16 5.81 -8.45 -4.72
C ALA A 16 4.53 -7.90 -5.39
N ASP A 17 3.55 -8.76 -5.67
CA ASP A 17 2.27 -8.35 -6.24
C ASP A 17 1.49 -7.40 -5.31
N HIS A 18 1.47 -7.68 -4.00
CA HIS A 18 0.82 -6.81 -3.03
C HIS A 18 1.53 -5.46 -2.88
N ILE A 19 2.87 -5.44 -2.87
CA ILE A 19 3.66 -4.20 -2.87
C ILE A 19 3.35 -3.36 -4.11
N ALA A 20 3.31 -3.99 -5.29
CA ALA A 20 3.00 -3.31 -6.54
C ALA A 20 1.57 -2.74 -6.55
N ARG A 21 0.59 -3.51 -6.05
CA ARG A 21 -0.80 -3.04 -5.91
C ARG A 21 -0.92 -1.83 -4.99
N LEU A 22 -0.30 -1.87 -3.81
CA LEU A 22 -0.31 -0.73 -2.88
C LEU A 22 0.28 0.54 -3.50
N ARG A 23 1.37 0.41 -4.26
CA ARG A 23 1.97 1.55 -4.98
C ARG A 23 1.05 2.07 -6.08
N SER A 24 0.44 1.17 -6.84
CA SER A 24 -0.50 1.52 -7.89
C SER A 24 -1.72 2.27 -7.33
N ASP A 25 -2.33 1.75 -6.27
CA ASP A 25 -3.50 2.35 -5.63
C ASP A 25 -3.17 3.73 -5.07
N ALA A 26 -2.00 3.86 -4.45
CA ALA A 26 -1.54 5.13 -3.93
C ALA A 26 -1.25 6.16 -5.03
N ALA A 27 -0.76 5.73 -6.19
CA ALA A 27 -0.51 6.57 -7.36
C ALA A 27 -1.81 6.97 -8.09
N ALA A 28 -2.82 6.10 -8.08
CA ALA A 28 -4.15 6.35 -8.65
C ALA A 28 -4.99 7.34 -7.83
N THR A 29 -4.54 7.70 -6.62
CA THR A 29 -5.23 8.64 -5.75
C THR A 29 -4.99 10.08 -6.24
N HIS A 30 -5.93 10.60 -7.03
CA HIS A 30 -5.85 11.95 -7.59
C HIS A 30 -6.75 12.95 -6.84
N PRO A 31 -6.30 14.21 -6.64
CA PRO A 31 -7.14 15.24 -6.05
C PRO A 31 -8.38 15.54 -6.89
N ILE A 32 -9.52 15.69 -6.22
CA ILE A 32 -10.75 16.19 -6.83
C ILE A 32 -10.63 17.71 -6.96
N ASN A 33 -10.71 18.21 -8.20
CA ASN A 33 -10.73 19.65 -8.48
C ASN A 33 -12.16 20.09 -8.78
N LEU A 34 -12.67 21.01 -7.98
CA LEU A 34 -13.97 21.61 -8.22
C LEU A 34 -13.85 22.75 -9.25
N PRO A 35 -14.84 22.93 -10.13
CA PRO A 35 -14.97 24.17 -10.90
C PRO A 35 -15.23 25.34 -9.93
N PRO A 36 -14.98 26.60 -10.37
CA PRO A 36 -15.28 27.77 -9.54
C PRO A 36 -16.75 27.78 -9.15
N LEU A 37 -17.01 27.80 -7.84
CA LEU A 37 -18.36 27.81 -7.29
C LEU A 37 -18.83 29.24 -6.95
N PRO A 38 -20.13 29.55 -7.07
CA PRO A 38 -20.67 30.85 -6.69
C PRO A 38 -20.40 31.19 -5.21
N GLY A 39 -19.80 32.36 -4.98
CA GLY A 39 -19.54 32.89 -3.63
C GLY A 39 -20.67 33.74 -3.06
N ALA A 40 -21.72 34.02 -3.83
CA ALA A 40 -22.83 34.89 -3.44
C ALA A 40 -24.18 34.30 -3.86
N GLY A 41 -25.25 34.77 -3.22
CA GLY A 41 -26.61 34.34 -3.49
C GLY A 41 -27.06 33.15 -2.62
N PRO A 42 -28.26 32.61 -2.88
CA PRO A 42 -28.93 31.66 -2.00
C PRO A 42 -28.18 30.32 -1.84
N VAL A 43 -27.30 29.98 -2.80
CA VAL A 43 -26.54 28.73 -2.80
C VAL A 43 -25.12 28.85 -2.24
N ALA A 44 -24.67 30.06 -1.87
CA ALA A 44 -23.28 30.30 -1.46
C ALA A 44 -22.84 29.43 -0.27
N ALA A 45 -23.72 29.24 0.71
CA ALA A 45 -23.45 28.40 1.88
C ALA A 45 -23.27 26.92 1.51
N LEU A 46 -24.09 26.42 0.57
CA LEU A 46 -23.97 25.06 0.05
C LEU A 46 -22.67 24.89 -0.73
N CYS A 47 -22.35 25.85 -1.61
CA CYS A 47 -21.10 25.85 -2.36
C CYS A 47 -19.86 25.85 -1.44
N ALA A 48 -19.88 26.65 -0.37
CA ALA A 48 -18.82 26.65 0.63
C ALA A 48 -18.70 25.31 1.37
N ALA A 49 -19.83 24.66 1.69
CA ALA A 49 -19.83 23.35 2.31
C ALA A 49 -19.25 22.26 1.39
N VAL A 50 -19.61 22.29 0.10
CA VAL A 50 -19.05 21.38 -0.92
C VAL A 50 -17.54 21.60 -1.05
N HIS A 51 -17.07 22.85 -1.09
CA HIS A 51 -15.64 23.15 -1.18
C HIS A 51 -14.88 22.60 0.04
N LYS A 52 -15.41 22.78 1.25
CA LYS A 52 -14.82 22.22 2.47
C LYS A 52 -14.80 20.69 2.45
N ALA A 53 -15.90 20.07 2.00
CA ALA A 53 -15.98 18.61 1.89
C ALA A 53 -14.92 18.07 0.91
N VAL A 54 -14.78 18.67 -0.27
CA VAL A 54 -13.75 18.24 -1.25
C VAL A 54 -12.34 18.46 -0.71
N THR A 55 -12.09 19.59 -0.03
CA THR A 55 -10.79 19.85 0.61
C THR A 55 -10.46 18.75 1.62
N SER A 56 -11.41 18.40 2.50
CA SER A 56 -11.24 17.34 3.49
C SER A 56 -11.02 15.97 2.86
N VAL A 57 -11.75 15.63 1.80
CA VAL A 57 -11.58 14.35 1.09
C VAL A 57 -10.20 14.29 0.43
N ASN A 58 -9.73 15.37 -0.19
CA ASN A 58 -8.39 15.42 -0.79
C ASN A 58 -7.28 15.27 0.26
N GLU A 59 -7.44 15.86 1.45
CA GLU A 59 -6.49 15.70 2.55
C GLU A 59 -6.44 14.24 3.04
N GLN A 60 -7.59 13.60 3.21
CA GLN A 60 -7.70 12.19 3.61
C GLN A 60 -7.10 11.26 2.54
N ALA A 61 -7.39 11.53 1.27
CA ALA A 61 -6.83 10.80 0.14
C ALA A 61 -5.29 10.90 0.12
N ALA A 62 -4.74 12.10 0.37
CA ALA A 62 -3.30 12.29 0.47
C ALA A 62 -2.68 11.54 1.66
N LEU A 63 -3.36 11.49 2.81
CA LEU A 63 -2.94 10.69 3.97
C LEU A 63 -2.92 9.19 3.62
N LEU A 64 -3.98 8.68 2.99
CA LEU A 64 -4.10 7.28 2.61
C LEU A 64 -3.02 6.88 1.60
N SER A 65 -2.77 7.71 0.58
CA SER A 65 -1.70 7.47 -0.40
C SER A 65 -0.32 7.39 0.24
N ARG A 66 -0.01 8.28 1.19
CA ARG A 66 1.25 8.23 1.97
C ARG A 66 1.35 6.95 2.81
N GLU A 67 0.26 6.56 3.45
CA GLU A 67 0.23 5.35 4.29
C GLU A 67 0.38 4.06 3.46
N ALA A 68 -0.20 4.01 2.27
CA ALA A 68 -0.01 2.91 1.32
C ALA A 68 1.45 2.81 0.85
N HIS A 69 2.12 3.93 0.55
CA HIS A 69 3.56 3.94 0.23
C HIS A 69 4.42 3.45 1.39
N ARG A 70 4.09 3.88 2.62
CA ARG A 70 4.78 3.44 3.84
C ARG A 70 4.60 1.94 4.06
N THR A 71 3.39 1.44 3.89
CA THR A 71 3.07 0.01 4.03
C THR A 71 3.82 -0.82 2.98
N ALA A 72 3.82 -0.39 1.72
CA ALA A 72 4.58 -1.06 0.66
C ALA A 72 6.08 -1.12 0.97
N THR A 73 6.67 -0.03 1.47
CA THR A 73 8.08 0.03 1.89
C THR A 73 8.36 -0.94 3.05
N ASN A 74 7.48 -0.98 4.05
CA ASN A 74 7.63 -1.91 5.18
C ASN A 74 7.54 -3.37 4.71
N MET A 75 6.61 -3.68 3.81
CA MET A 75 6.48 -5.01 3.22
C MET A 75 7.75 -5.42 2.48
N GLU A 76 8.38 -4.53 1.70
CA GLU A 76 9.66 -4.82 1.04
C GLU A 76 10.76 -5.18 2.05
N VAL A 77 10.87 -4.43 3.15
CA VAL A 77 11.87 -4.69 4.20
C VAL A 77 11.61 -6.05 4.85
N PHE A 78 10.36 -6.37 5.19
CA PHE A 78 10.01 -7.64 5.80
C PHE A 78 10.23 -8.82 4.85
N THR A 79 9.85 -8.69 3.58
CA THR A 79 10.09 -9.71 2.56
C THR A 79 11.58 -9.96 2.37
N ALA A 80 12.41 -8.92 2.28
CA ALA A 80 13.86 -9.08 2.18
C ALA A 80 14.45 -9.76 3.43
N GLY A 81 13.94 -9.43 4.63
CA GLY A 81 14.32 -10.07 5.88
C GLY A 81 13.95 -11.55 5.91
N ALA A 82 12.72 -11.89 5.51
CA ALA A 82 12.23 -13.26 5.45
C ALA A 82 13.04 -14.13 4.48
N VAL A 83 13.33 -13.64 3.27
CA VAL A 83 14.16 -14.33 2.28
C VAL A 83 15.57 -14.61 2.82
N ARG A 84 16.17 -13.65 3.54
CA ARG A 84 17.49 -13.86 4.16
C ARG A 84 17.43 -14.95 5.23
N MET A 85 16.43 -14.90 6.11
CA MET A 85 16.26 -15.89 7.17
C MET A 85 16.04 -17.29 6.58
N ASP A 86 15.19 -17.41 5.57
CA ASP A 86 14.90 -18.66 4.87
C ASP A 86 16.17 -19.25 4.23
N SER A 87 16.90 -18.43 3.45
CA SER A 87 18.16 -18.85 2.84
C SER A 87 19.25 -19.25 3.85
N SER A 88 19.31 -18.58 5.00
CA SER A 88 20.28 -18.90 6.06
C SER A 88 19.91 -20.21 6.78
N THR A 89 18.62 -20.44 6.99
CA THR A 89 18.10 -21.63 7.67
C THR A 89 18.27 -22.85 6.77
N ALA A 90 17.95 -22.74 5.48
CA ALA A 90 18.16 -23.78 4.48
C ALA A 90 19.63 -24.24 4.43
N ARG A 91 20.59 -23.31 4.37
CA ARG A 91 22.03 -23.65 4.39
C ARG A 91 22.47 -24.37 5.67
N VAL A 92 21.92 -23.99 6.83
CA VAL A 92 22.23 -24.67 8.09
C VAL A 92 21.71 -26.10 8.09
N PHE A 93 20.51 -26.34 7.56
CA PHE A 93 19.95 -27.68 7.46
C PHE A 93 20.69 -28.57 6.45
N GLU A 94 21.09 -28.04 5.28
CA GLU A 94 21.96 -28.75 4.32
C GLU A 94 23.31 -29.14 4.93
N GLY A 95 23.84 -28.35 5.87
CA GLY A 95 25.07 -28.68 6.58
C GLY A 95 24.93 -29.76 7.67
N VAL A 96 23.69 -30.10 8.06
CA VAL A 96 23.39 -31.04 9.15
C VAL A 96 22.86 -32.39 8.63
N GLN A 97 22.26 -32.43 7.42
CA GLN A 97 21.90 -33.66 6.71
C GLN A 97 22.66 -33.75 5.37
N PRO A 98 23.70 -34.61 5.26
CA PRO A 98 24.35 -34.91 3.97
C PRO A 98 23.48 -35.80 3.06
#